data_AF-A0A6M0BPV6-F1
#
_entry.id   AF-A0A6M0BPV6-F1
#
_cell.length_a   1.000
_cell.length_b   1.000
_cell.length_c   1.000
_cell.angle_alpha   90.00
_cell.angle_beta   90.00
_cell.angle_gamma   90.00
#
_symmetry.space_group_name_H-M   'P 1'
#
loop_
_entity.id
_entity.type
_entity.pdbx_description
1 polymer ?
#
loop_
_entity_poly.entity_id
_entity_poly.type
_entity_poly.pdbx_seq_one_letter_code
_entity_poly.pdbx_strand_id
1 'polypeptide(L)'
;LLGDAVHCFPPDIGQGVNSALEDIYVFQEILAETKDNLSEALYRYQNLRQSDIKALIRLGQISYPWQYNQDPLRKKIWSINFFMRLLLNRLFPFLFNTHSFIMIQNHELSYSDILAKSNRTTQVLSILGGLAILTLLLKLMN
;
A
#
# COMPACT_ATOMS: atom_id res chain seq x y z
N LEU A 1 9.26 17.74 10.86
CA LEU A 1 8.49 18.11 9.64
C LEU A 1 7.25 17.22 9.60
N LEU A 2 6.12 17.69 9.05
CA LEU A 2 4.85 16.96 8.95
C LEU A 2 4.22 17.19 7.57
N GLY A 3 3.33 16.29 7.13
CA GLY A 3 2.57 16.45 5.88
C GLY A 3 3.45 16.55 4.63
N ASP A 4 3.01 17.33 3.63
CA ASP A 4 3.70 17.50 2.34
C ASP A 4 5.16 17.98 2.47
N ALA A 5 5.53 18.65 3.57
CA ALA A 5 6.92 19.03 3.83
C ALA A 5 7.84 17.81 4.06
N VAL A 6 7.28 16.64 4.35
CA VAL A 6 7.98 15.36 4.48
C VAL A 6 7.67 14.43 3.32
N HIS A 7 6.41 14.34 2.92
CA HIS A 7 5.93 13.29 2.02
C HIS A 7 4.95 13.82 0.99
N CYS A 8 5.48 14.54 0.01
CA CYS A 8 4.73 14.91 -1.17
C CYS A 8 4.65 13.73 -2.17
N PHE A 9 3.44 13.40 -2.63
CA PHE A 9 3.19 12.37 -3.65
C PHE A 9 1.96 12.75 -4.50
N PRO A 10 1.78 12.14 -5.69
CA PRO A 10 0.64 12.45 -6.56
C PRO A 10 -0.72 12.24 -5.86
N PRO A 11 -1.75 13.04 -6.21
CA PRO A 11 -3.05 13.02 -5.53
C PRO A 11 -3.91 11.78 -5.88
N ASP A 12 -3.38 10.85 -6.68
CA ASP A 12 -4.10 9.74 -7.32
C ASP A 12 -4.86 8.83 -6.34
N ILE A 13 -4.38 8.72 -5.10
CA ILE A 13 -4.99 7.87 -4.06
C ILE A 13 -5.81 8.65 -3.01
N GLY A 14 -5.86 9.99 -3.11
CA GLY A 14 -6.65 10.83 -2.22
C GLY A 14 -6.20 10.85 -0.75
N GLN A 15 -4.93 10.50 -0.46
CA GLN A 15 -4.45 10.34 0.92
C GLN A 15 -3.56 11.47 1.46
N GLY A 16 -3.19 12.47 0.65
CA GLY A 16 -2.26 13.53 1.12
C GLY A 16 -2.75 14.28 2.36
N VAL A 17 -4.01 14.75 2.34
CA VAL A 17 -4.60 15.43 3.50
C VAL A 17 -4.83 14.47 4.66
N ASN A 18 -5.31 13.25 4.39
CA ASN A 18 -5.56 12.25 5.43
C ASN A 18 -4.27 11.86 6.16
N SER A 19 -3.16 11.63 5.45
CA SER A 19 -1.87 11.31 6.06
C SER A 19 -1.27 12.51 6.81
N ALA A 20 -1.46 13.73 6.32
CA ALA A 20 -1.02 14.93 7.03
C ALA A 20 -1.80 15.15 8.34
N LEU A 21 -3.10 14.85 8.37
CA LEU A 21 -3.89 14.89 9.60
C LEU A 21 -3.50 13.77 10.57
N GLU A 22 -3.23 12.57 10.05
CA GLU A 22 -2.74 11.44 10.84
C GLU A 22 -1.37 11.74 11.46
N ASP A 23 -0.47 12.42 10.75
CA ASP A 23 0.81 12.90 11.30
C ASP A 23 0.62 13.80 12.53
N ILE A 24 -0.33 14.74 12.46
CA ILE A 24 -0.64 15.64 13.57
C ILE A 24 -1.18 14.85 14.75
N TYR A 25 -2.12 13.94 14.50
CA TYR A 25 -2.72 13.09 15.53
C TYR A 25 -1.67 12.24 16.25
N VAL A 26 -0.84 11.50 15.48
CA VAL A 26 0.22 10.66 16.06
C VAL A 26 1.25 11.50 16.81
N PHE A 27 1.64 12.66 16.29
CA PHE A 27 2.58 13.53 16.98
C PHE A 27 2.01 14.08 18.30
N GLN A 28 0.73 14.45 18.33
CA GLN A 28 0.07 14.94 19.53
C GLN A 28 -0.03 13.85 20.62
N GLU A 29 -0.31 12.60 20.26
CA GLU A 29 -0.29 11.49 21.22
C GLU A 29 1.11 11.26 21.80
N ILE A 30 2.14 11.28 20.96
CA ILE A 30 3.54 11.12 21.41
C ILE A 30 3.96 12.30 22.30
N LEU A 31 3.53 13.53 22.01
CA LEU A 31 3.79 14.69 22.87
C LEU A 31 3.18 14.49 24.26
N ALA A 32 1.94 14.00 24.34
CA ALA A 32 1.29 13.71 25.60
C ALA A 32 2.03 12.63 26.40
N GLU A 33 2.45 11.53 25.75
CA GLU A 33 3.23 10.45 26.37
C GLU A 33 4.61 10.89 26.87
N THR A 34 5.25 11.80 26.14
CA THR A 34 6.59 12.32 26.46
C THR A 34 6.56 13.55 27.38
N LYS A 35 5.38 13.96 27.86
CA LYS A 35 5.17 15.14 28.71
C LYS A 35 5.78 16.40 28.09
N ASP A 36 5.50 16.61 26.81
CA ASP A 36 5.99 17.75 26.02
C ASP A 36 7.53 17.84 25.89
N ASN A 37 8.27 16.75 26.16
CA ASN A 37 9.70 16.70 25.85
C ASN A 37 9.90 16.59 24.34
N LEU A 38 10.09 17.74 23.69
CA LEU A 38 10.17 17.84 22.24
C LEU A 38 11.29 16.99 21.63
N SER A 39 12.46 16.90 22.28
CA SER A 39 13.59 16.12 21.74
C SER A 39 13.24 14.63 21.67
N GLU A 40 12.63 14.10 22.73
CA GLU A 40 12.19 12.71 22.78
C GLU A 40 11.00 12.47 21.84
N ALA A 41 10.03 13.38 21.82
CA ALA A 41 8.83 13.30 21.00
C ALA A 41 9.18 13.24 19.51
N LEU A 42 10.05 14.14 19.04
CA LEU A 42 10.48 14.19 17.64
C LEU A 42 11.20 12.89 17.23
N TYR A 43 12.07 12.37 18.10
CA TYR A 43 12.78 11.12 17.84
C TYR A 43 11.80 9.94 17.73
N ARG A 44 10.86 9.80 18.67
CA ARG A 44 9.84 8.74 18.65
C ARG A 44 8.92 8.85 17.44
N TYR A 45 8.42 10.05 17.17
CA TYR A 45 7.54 10.32 16.03
C TYR A 45 8.19 9.91 14.71
N GLN A 46 9.45 10.33 14.49
CA GLN A 46 10.18 9.98 13.28
C GLN A 46 10.31 8.46 13.13
N ASN A 47 10.71 7.74 14.18
CA ASN A 47 10.90 6.30 14.11
C ASN A 47 9.58 5.54 13.89
N LEU A 48 8.49 6.00 14.51
CA LEU A 48 7.19 5.39 14.35
C LEU A 48 6.61 5.61 12.95
N ARG A 49 6.61 6.87 12.46
CA ARG A 49 5.93 7.21 11.19
C ARG A 49 6.73 6.88 9.93
N GLN A 50 8.06 6.69 10.03
CA GLN A 50 8.89 6.53 8.83
C GLN A 50 8.48 5.34 7.95
N SER A 51 8.11 4.19 8.54
CA SER A 51 7.69 3.01 7.77
C SER A 51 6.38 3.27 7.01
N ASP A 52 5.40 3.86 7.68
CA ASP A 52 4.11 4.20 7.08
C ASP A 52 4.24 5.26 5.99
N ILE A 53 5.06 6.29 6.19
CA ILE A 53 5.31 7.30 5.16
C ILE A 53 5.93 6.67 3.91
N LYS A 54 6.95 5.80 4.07
CA LYS A 54 7.55 5.08 2.94
C LYS A 54 6.52 4.20 2.24
N ALA A 55 5.65 3.54 3.01
CA ALA A 55 4.61 2.70 2.47
C ALA A 55 3.55 3.51 1.71
N LEU A 56 3.13 4.65 2.25
CA LEU A 56 2.18 5.58 1.64
C LEU A 56 2.68 6.07 0.28
N ILE A 57 3.93 6.55 0.20
CA ILE A 57 4.54 6.99 -1.06
C ILE A 57 4.53 5.84 -2.08
N ARG A 58 4.89 4.63 -1.65
CA ARG A 58 4.86 3.45 -2.52
C ARG A 58 3.43 3.11 -2.96
N LEU A 59 2.46 3.20 -2.07
CA LEU A 59 1.05 2.96 -2.36
C LEU A 59 0.49 3.98 -3.36
N GLY A 60 0.91 5.25 -3.29
CA GLY A 60 0.57 6.28 -4.27
C GLY A 60 0.98 5.88 -5.70
N GLN A 61 2.12 5.20 -5.85
CA GLN A 61 2.63 4.76 -7.15
C GLN A 61 1.95 3.52 -7.72
N ILE A 62 1.42 2.62 -6.87
CA ILE A 62 0.95 1.29 -7.31
C ILE A 62 -0.56 1.10 -7.18
N SER A 63 -1.22 1.87 -6.32
CA SER A 63 -2.60 1.59 -5.95
C SER A 63 -3.58 2.05 -7.02
N TYR A 64 -3.35 3.16 -7.71
CA TYR A 64 -4.17 3.54 -8.86
C TYR A 64 -3.38 4.38 -9.88
N PRO A 65 -2.35 3.81 -10.51
CA PRO A 65 -1.48 4.50 -11.45
C PRO A 65 -2.17 4.76 -12.80
N TRP A 66 -1.56 5.62 -13.61
CA TRP A 66 -1.99 5.90 -14.99
C TRP A 66 -3.38 6.52 -15.09
N GLN A 67 -3.71 7.40 -14.15
CA GLN A 67 -4.88 8.27 -14.26
C GLN A 67 -4.76 9.19 -15.47
N TYR A 68 -5.87 9.83 -15.87
CA TYR A 68 -5.89 10.82 -16.96
C TYR A 68 -5.35 10.30 -18.32
N ASN A 69 -5.50 9.00 -18.57
CA ASN A 69 -5.13 8.35 -19.83
C ASN A 69 -3.63 8.45 -20.19
N GLN A 70 -2.75 8.53 -19.18
CA GLN A 70 -1.29 8.58 -19.36
C GLN A 70 -0.73 7.37 -20.13
N ASP A 71 -1.27 6.17 -19.85
CA ASP A 71 -0.94 4.94 -20.58
C ASP A 71 -2.14 3.99 -20.60
N PRO A 72 -2.91 3.94 -21.71
CA PRO A 72 -4.12 3.13 -21.80
C PRO A 72 -3.87 1.62 -21.66
N LEU A 73 -2.73 1.12 -22.17
CA LEU A 73 -2.40 -0.30 -22.16
C LEU A 73 -2.06 -0.74 -20.73
N ARG A 74 -1.19 0.01 -20.04
CA ARG A 74 -0.84 -0.28 -18.64
C ARG A 74 -2.04 -0.13 -17.73
N LYS A 75 -2.92 0.86 -17.96
CA LYS A 75 -4.18 1.01 -17.22
C LYS A 75 -5.10 -0.20 -17.38
N LYS A 76 -5.20 -0.77 -18.59
CA LYS A 76 -5.99 -1.98 -18.85
C LYS A 76 -5.41 -3.20 -18.12
N ILE A 77 -4.09 -3.40 -18.17
CA ILE A 77 -3.41 -4.47 -17.43
C ILE A 77 -3.63 -4.32 -15.92
N TRP A 78 -3.47 -3.10 -15.40
CA TRP A 78 -3.73 -2.79 -14.00
C TRP A 78 -5.18 -3.11 -13.61
N SER A 79 -6.16 -2.73 -14.45
CA SER A 79 -7.59 -2.98 -14.19
C SER A 79 -7.89 -4.49 -14.13
N ILE A 80 -7.30 -5.28 -15.03
CA ILE A 80 -7.43 -6.75 -14.99
C ILE A 80 -6.87 -7.29 -13.67
N ASN A 81 -5.68 -6.85 -13.25
CA ASN A 81 -5.08 -7.25 -11.97
C ASN A 81 -5.95 -6.83 -10.77
N PHE A 82 -6.55 -5.63 -10.82
CA PHE A 82 -7.47 -5.14 -9.78
C PHE A 82 -8.70 -6.07 -9.64
N PHE A 83 -9.42 -6.34 -10.72
CA PHE A 83 -10.61 -7.20 -10.69
C PHE A 83 -10.27 -8.66 -10.37
N MET A 84 -9.15 -9.17 -10.87
CA MET A 84 -8.62 -10.48 -10.49
C MET A 84 -8.43 -10.60 -8.98
N ARG A 85 -7.75 -9.64 -8.35
CA ARG A 85 -7.52 -9.65 -6.90
C ARG A 85 -8.82 -9.53 -6.11
N LEU A 86 -9.76 -8.73 -6.58
CA LEU A 86 -11.08 -8.61 -5.97
C LEU A 86 -11.82 -9.96 -6.01
N LEU A 87 -11.82 -10.65 -7.15
CA LEU A 87 -12.42 -11.97 -7.30
C LEU A 87 -11.73 -13.02 -6.44
N LEU A 88 -10.39 -13.06 -6.47
CA LEU A 88 -9.61 -14.03 -5.69
C LEU A 88 -9.77 -13.83 -4.18
N ASN A 89 -9.83 -12.58 -3.70
CA ASN A 89 -10.13 -12.31 -2.30
C ASN A 89 -11.55 -12.78 -1.93
N ARG A 90 -12.53 -12.60 -2.81
CA ARG A 90 -13.90 -13.10 -2.57
C ARG A 90 -13.98 -14.63 -2.51
N LEU A 91 -13.21 -15.34 -3.33
CA LEU A 91 -13.22 -16.80 -3.39
C LEU A 91 -12.32 -17.45 -2.32
N PHE A 92 -11.16 -16.86 -2.05
CA PHE A 92 -10.13 -17.40 -1.15
C PHE A 92 -9.56 -16.29 -0.24
N PRO A 93 -10.37 -15.73 0.68
CA PRO A 93 -9.99 -14.56 1.49
C PRO A 93 -8.81 -14.82 2.44
N PHE A 94 -8.56 -16.08 2.81
CA PHE A 94 -7.44 -16.46 3.67
C PHE A 94 -6.08 -16.40 2.93
N LEU A 95 -6.10 -16.49 1.60
CA LEU A 95 -4.89 -16.57 0.78
C LEU A 95 -4.60 -15.24 0.06
N PHE A 96 -5.64 -14.54 -0.41
CA PHE A 96 -5.51 -13.28 -1.14
C PHE A 96 -6.15 -12.13 -0.39
N ASN A 97 -5.45 -11.02 -0.30
CA ASN A 97 -6.03 -9.75 0.14
C ASN A 97 -6.62 -9.01 -1.06
N THR A 98 -7.61 -8.15 -0.81
CA THR A 98 -8.14 -7.25 -1.85
C THR A 98 -7.08 -6.27 -2.34
N HIS A 99 -7.35 -5.54 -3.41
CA HIS A 99 -6.40 -4.58 -3.98
C HIS A 99 -6.12 -3.42 -3.00
N SER A 100 -4.89 -2.90 -3.00
CA SER A 100 -4.49 -1.81 -2.08
C SER A 100 -5.36 -0.56 -2.19
N PHE A 101 -5.87 -0.25 -3.39
CA PHE A 101 -6.84 0.84 -3.62
C PHE A 101 -8.12 0.74 -2.79
N ILE A 102 -8.58 -0.48 -2.47
CA ILE A 102 -9.71 -0.68 -1.57
C ILE A 102 -9.26 -0.62 -0.12
N MET A 103 -8.15 -1.28 0.21
CA MET A 103 -7.63 -1.32 1.58
C MET A 103 -7.25 0.05 2.13
N ILE A 104 -6.85 0.99 1.28
CA ILE A 104 -6.42 2.34 1.69
C ILE A 104 -7.55 3.21 2.25
N GLN A 105 -8.81 2.80 2.07
CA GLN A 105 -9.96 3.47 2.68
C GLN A 105 -10.27 2.91 4.08
N ASN A 106 -9.59 1.84 4.52
CA ASN A 106 -9.77 1.26 5.83
C ASN A 106 -8.85 1.95 6.85
N HIS A 107 -9.45 2.71 7.77
CA HIS A 107 -8.77 3.44 8.83
C HIS A 107 -8.16 2.54 9.92
N GLU A 108 -8.57 1.27 10.00
CA GLU A 108 -7.99 0.31 10.96
C GLU A 108 -6.62 -0.22 10.51
N LEU A 109 -6.22 0.02 9.27
CA LEU A 109 -4.97 -0.48 8.71
C LEU A 109 -3.96 0.66 8.53
N SER A 110 -2.75 0.44 9.02
CA SER A 110 -1.62 1.32 8.70
C SER A 110 -1.24 1.20 7.22
N TYR A 111 -0.59 2.23 6.66
CA TYR A 111 -0.11 2.18 5.28
C TYR A 111 0.92 1.06 5.07
N SER A 112 1.78 0.80 6.06
CA SER A 112 2.74 -0.30 6.01
C SER A 112 2.06 -1.67 6.01
N ASP A 113 0.98 -1.86 6.76
CA ASP A 113 0.16 -3.08 6.73
C ASP A 113 -0.51 -3.29 5.38
N ILE A 114 -1.08 -2.23 4.80
CA ILE A 114 -1.72 -2.27 3.47
C ILE A 114 -0.69 -2.70 2.42
N LEU A 115 0.50 -2.11 2.46
CA LEU A 115 1.58 -2.46 1.53
C LEU A 115 2.03 -3.91 1.72
N ALA A 116 2.20 -4.37 2.96
CA ALA A 116 2.58 -5.75 3.26
C ALA A 116 1.54 -6.76 2.74
N LYS A 117 0.24 -6.50 2.98
CA LYS A 117 -0.88 -7.33 2.46
C LYS A 117 -0.91 -7.36 0.93
N SER A 118 -0.68 -6.21 0.29
CA SER A 118 -0.60 -6.12 -1.18
C SER A 118 0.57 -6.93 -1.74
N ASN A 119 1.76 -6.80 -1.14
CA ASN A 119 2.98 -7.53 -1.52
C ASN A 119 2.82 -9.03 -1.33
N ARG A 120 2.25 -9.49 -0.20
CA ARG A 120 1.98 -10.91 0.04
C ARG A 120 1.10 -11.50 -1.06
N THR A 121 0.03 -10.80 -1.44
CA THR A 121 -0.87 -11.23 -2.50
C THR A 121 -0.14 -11.30 -3.85
N THR A 122 0.75 -10.33 -4.14
CA THR A 122 1.62 -10.36 -5.32
C THR A 122 2.56 -11.57 -5.31
N GLN A 123 3.23 -11.84 -4.20
CA GLN A 123 4.14 -12.98 -4.06
C GLN A 123 3.42 -14.31 -4.28
N VAL A 124 2.24 -14.50 -3.68
CA VAL A 124 1.42 -15.71 -3.89
C VAL A 124 1.06 -15.88 -5.36
N LEU A 125 0.60 -14.81 -6.03
CA LEU A 125 0.28 -14.84 -7.46
C LEU A 125 1.51 -15.19 -8.32
N SER A 126 2.67 -14.62 -8.01
CA SER A 126 3.92 -14.92 -8.72
C SER A 126 4.34 -16.38 -8.56
N ILE A 127 4.22 -16.94 -7.35
CA ILE A 127 4.53 -18.36 -7.08
C ILE A 127 3.59 -19.27 -7.86
N LEU A 128 2.27 -19.03 -7.77
CA LEU A 128 1.27 -19.83 -8.47
C LEU A 128 1.45 -19.74 -10.00
N GLY A 129 1.72 -18.55 -10.53
CA GLY A 129 2.02 -18.35 -11.95
C GLY A 129 3.28 -19.09 -12.39
N GLY A 130 4.36 -19.04 -11.59
CA GLY A 130 5.60 -19.76 -11.86
C GLY A 130 5.41 -21.28 -11.89
N LEU A 131 4.64 -21.83 -10.92
CA LEU A 131 4.31 -23.25 -10.89
C LEU A 131 3.45 -23.68 -12.10
N ALA A 132 2.48 -22.85 -12.51
CA ALA A 132 1.67 -23.11 -13.69
C ALA A 132 2.51 -23.13 -14.99
N ILE A 133 3.46 -22.21 -15.13
CA ILE A 133 4.39 -22.19 -16.27
C ILE A 133 5.29 -23.42 -16.25
N LEU A 134 5.88 -23.76 -15.10
CA LEU A 134 6.75 -24.91 -14.96
C LEU A 134 6.04 -26.22 -15.33
N THR A 135 4.81 -26.42 -14.84
CA THR A 135 4.00 -27.61 -15.17
C THR A 135 3.65 -27.68 -16.65
N LEU A 136 3.35 -26.55 -17.29
CA LEU A 136 3.13 -26.49 -18.73
C LEU A 136 4.39 -26.88 -19.52
N LEU A 137 5.56 -26.38 -19.12
CA LEU A 137 6.84 -26.69 -19.76
C LEU A 137 7.18 -28.19 -19.62
N LEU A 138 7.03 -28.76 -18.43
CA LEU A 138 7.24 -30.19 -18.20
C LEU A 138 6.32 -31.05 -19.07
N LYS A 139 5.08 -30.61 -19.30
CA LYS A 139 4.13 -31.31 -20.16
C LYS A 139 4.48 -31.21 -21.65
N LEU A 140 5.18 -30.16 -22.08
CA LEU A 140 5.63 -30.00 -23.47
C LEU A 140 6.91 -30.78 -23.77
N MET A 141 7.68 -31.13 -22.74
CA MET A 141 8.92 -31.91 -22.86
C MET A 141 8.70 -33.43 -22.83
N ASN A 142 7.53 -33.88 -22.37
CA ASN A 142 7.08 -35.27 -22.38
C ASN A 142 6.21 -35.56 -23.60
#